data_AF-A0A439VB96-F1
#
_entry.id   AF-A0A439VB96-F1
#
_cell.length_a   1.000
_cell.length_b   1.000
_cell.length_c   1.000
_cell.angle_alpha   90.00
_cell.angle_beta   90.00
_cell.angle_gamma   90.00
#
_symmetry.space_group_name_H-M   'P 1'
#
loop_
_entity.id
_entity.type
_entity.pdbx_description
1 polymer ?
#
loop_
_entity_poly.entity_id
_entity_poly.type
_entity_poly.pdbx_seq_one_letter_code
_entity_poly.pdbx_strand_id
1 'polypeptide(L)'
;MGTTETSRQVGEMAVRGEDFRVRAGYRHSRIARHLWKTTALTTLALGLSSIAAYGDPNGLWQPQIRAIIGADNNGGNAALEGFIPLRQTAESVLFLDVRAKHDFKDSFGQDVGLGIRRIVNPDLMVGGYAYLNVENYNSNQFTSATMGAEAITSHFDAHVNVYLPIKGDHTDHSTSSTLSMVSNQLMEQISVLDHRDYAAWGIEGEIGAQVPVNLPDKHSLRLDIGGYHFEDPHGDDGSVTGAKAGFEYTVGDVFGSGTELVFAGEVRNDNRDDTQFAGSVRLNIPFNPGHGSDNADGADSGPEPVYPVSEGLRKRVNERVRGDIGVRIQSQTLNGGSTTRVAINAATNAAFGKFYYADGGNSLGLGT
;
A
#
# COMPACT_ATOMS: atom_id res chain seq x y z
N MET A 1 -54.81 64.36 27.58
CA MET A 1 -56.02 64.19 26.75
C MET A 1 -55.77 62.95 25.91
N GLY A 2 -56.57 61.89 26.10
CA GLY A 2 -56.28 60.53 25.63
C GLY A 2 -56.41 59.55 26.78
N THR A 3 -57.66 59.19 27.10
CA THR A 3 -58.08 58.38 28.24
C THR A 3 -57.79 56.90 28.04
N THR A 4 -57.08 56.34 29.02
CA THR A 4 -56.92 54.92 29.34
C THR A 4 -58.18 54.31 29.94
N GLU A 5 -58.51 53.09 29.52
CA GLU A 5 -59.29 52.08 30.25
C GLU A 5 -58.79 50.70 29.77
N THR A 6 -58.70 49.59 30.53
CA THR A 6 -58.85 49.30 31.97
C THR A 6 -58.44 47.84 32.18
N SER A 7 -57.59 47.58 33.20
CA SER A 7 -57.47 46.31 33.98
C SER A 7 -57.01 45.03 33.23
N ARG A 8 -56.38 44.00 33.82
CA ARG A 8 -56.28 43.56 35.22
C ARG A 8 -55.09 42.56 35.35
N GLN A 9 -54.65 42.45 36.60
CA GLN A 9 -53.76 41.48 37.28
C GLN A 9 -53.47 40.11 36.64
N VAL A 10 -52.19 39.70 36.62
CA VAL A 10 -51.46 38.78 37.55
C VAL A 10 -51.85 37.30 37.41
N GLY A 11 -50.86 36.49 37.06
CA GLY A 11 -50.93 35.02 37.06
C GLY A 11 -49.58 34.43 36.68
N GLU A 12 -48.65 34.43 37.62
CA GLU A 12 -47.36 33.74 37.61
C GLU A 12 -47.55 32.22 37.38
N MET A 13 -46.79 31.60 36.46
CA MET A 13 -46.43 30.17 36.52
C MET A 13 -45.22 29.84 35.62
N ALA A 14 -44.08 29.72 36.29
CA ALA A 14 -42.99 28.75 36.14
C ALA A 14 -42.72 28.05 34.78
N VAL A 15 -41.57 28.43 34.20
CA VAL A 15 -40.44 27.59 33.76
C VAL A 15 -40.72 26.12 33.39
N ARG A 16 -40.53 25.80 32.10
CA ARG A 16 -39.76 24.63 31.64
C ARG A 16 -38.97 25.01 30.40
N GLY A 17 -37.66 25.23 30.57
CA GLY A 17 -36.72 25.25 29.46
C GLY A 17 -36.43 23.82 29.03
N GLU A 18 -36.76 23.48 27.79
CA GLU A 18 -36.19 22.31 27.13
C GLU A 18 -34.92 22.77 26.40
N ASP A 19 -33.77 22.46 27.00
CA ASP A 19 -32.46 22.57 26.35
C ASP A 19 -32.36 21.51 25.25
N PHE A 20 -32.66 21.90 24.01
CA PHE A 20 -32.38 21.11 22.83
C PHE A 20 -30.87 21.16 22.53
N ARG A 21 -30.08 20.26 23.16
CA ARG A 21 -28.66 20.07 22.84
C ARG A 21 -28.51 19.18 21.60
N VAL A 22 -28.37 19.81 20.43
CA VAL A 22 -27.86 19.14 19.24
C VAL A 22 -26.37 18.84 19.46
N ARG A 23 -26.02 17.56 19.68
CA ARG A 23 -24.64 17.09 19.46
C ARG A 23 -24.36 17.17 17.96
N ALA A 24 -23.67 18.22 17.53
CA ALA A 24 -23.04 18.30 16.23
C ALA A 24 -21.96 17.22 16.15
N GLY A 25 -22.31 16.04 15.64
CA GLY A 25 -21.35 15.04 15.22
C GLY A 25 -20.55 15.58 14.05
N TYR A 26 -19.26 15.84 14.25
CA TYR A 26 -18.32 16.16 13.18
C TYR A 26 -18.21 14.96 12.23
N ARG A 27 -19.08 14.91 11.21
CA ARG A 27 -18.88 14.09 10.02
C ARG A 27 -17.67 14.65 9.27
N HIS A 28 -16.48 14.12 9.55
CA HIS A 28 -15.29 14.39 8.74
C HIS A 28 -15.58 13.96 7.29
N SER A 29 -15.67 14.93 6.38
CA SER A 29 -16.06 14.70 4.99
C SER A 29 -15.02 13.81 4.29
N ARG A 30 -15.48 12.83 3.50
CA ARG A 30 -14.62 11.97 2.66
C ARG A 30 -13.74 12.80 1.70
N ILE A 31 -14.19 14.01 1.36
CA ILE A 31 -13.51 14.95 0.47
C ILE A 31 -12.24 15.53 1.10
N ALA A 32 -12.27 15.88 2.40
CA ALA A 32 -11.07 16.39 3.08
C ALA A 32 -9.96 15.33 3.17
N ARG A 33 -10.33 14.06 3.39
CA ARG A 33 -9.36 12.95 3.41
C ARG A 33 -8.75 12.65 2.04
N HIS A 34 -9.49 12.81 0.96
CA HIS A 34 -8.93 12.71 -0.40
C HIS A 34 -7.98 13.86 -0.74
N LEU A 35 -8.31 15.09 -0.33
CA LEU A 35 -7.47 16.27 -0.59
C LEU A 35 -6.09 16.19 0.09
N TRP A 36 -6.01 15.63 1.30
CA TRP A 36 -4.73 15.48 2.02
C TRP A 36 -3.83 14.39 1.42
N LYS A 37 -4.43 13.38 0.77
CA LYS A 37 -3.72 12.28 0.12
C LYS A 37 -3.17 12.69 -1.25
N THR A 38 -3.91 13.46 -2.03
CA THR A 38 -3.42 14.02 -3.32
C THR A 38 -2.32 15.06 -3.12
N THR A 39 -2.34 15.82 -2.02
CA THR A 39 -1.25 16.73 -1.68
C THR A 39 0.06 16.00 -1.40
N ALA A 40 0.05 14.81 -0.78
CA ALA A 40 1.29 14.10 -0.46
C ALA A 40 2.06 13.64 -1.72
N LEU A 41 1.36 13.10 -2.72
CA LEU A 41 1.97 12.71 -4.01
C LEU A 41 2.46 13.93 -4.79
N THR A 42 1.69 15.03 -4.76
CA THR A 42 2.07 16.26 -5.46
C THR A 42 3.28 16.94 -4.81
N THR A 43 3.33 17.01 -3.47
CA THR A 43 4.48 17.54 -2.73
C THR A 43 5.72 16.69 -2.94
N LEU A 44 5.58 15.36 -2.97
CA LEU A 44 6.70 14.48 -3.32
C LEU A 44 7.18 14.74 -4.74
N ALA A 45 6.28 14.83 -5.73
CA ALA A 45 6.64 15.13 -7.12
C ALA A 45 7.42 16.44 -7.25
N LEU A 46 6.98 17.50 -6.57
CA LEU A 46 7.67 18.80 -6.54
C LEU A 46 9.02 18.73 -5.82
N GLY A 47 9.08 18.02 -4.68
CA GLY A 47 10.33 17.79 -3.95
C GLY A 47 11.36 17.01 -4.77
N LEU A 48 10.95 15.91 -5.40
CA LEU A 48 11.82 15.09 -6.25
C LEU A 48 12.32 15.88 -7.47
N SER A 49 11.47 16.71 -8.08
CA SER A 49 11.86 17.56 -9.22
C SER A 49 12.97 18.56 -8.86
N SER A 50 12.94 19.12 -7.65
CA SER A 50 13.96 20.07 -7.18
C SER A 50 15.28 19.42 -6.79
N ILE A 51 15.26 18.20 -6.25
CA ILE A 51 16.48 17.45 -5.90
C ILE A 51 17.14 16.85 -7.15
N ALA A 52 16.34 16.42 -8.13
CA ALA A 52 16.84 15.89 -9.40
C ALA A 52 17.61 16.91 -10.24
N ALA A 53 17.38 18.22 -10.04
CA ALA A 53 18.10 19.30 -10.72
C ALA A 53 19.60 19.42 -10.30
N TYR A 54 20.05 18.67 -9.29
CA TYR A 54 21.45 18.67 -8.81
C TYR A 54 22.27 17.45 -9.27
N GLY A 55 21.72 16.60 -10.14
CA GLY A 55 22.46 15.45 -10.70
C GLY A 55 23.64 15.88 -11.58
N ASP A 56 24.72 15.09 -11.58
CA ASP A 56 25.83 15.27 -12.53
C ASP A 56 25.30 15.11 -13.96
N PRO A 57 25.35 16.17 -14.79
CA PRO A 57 24.79 16.13 -16.15
C PRO A 57 25.41 15.04 -17.03
N ASN A 58 26.64 14.64 -16.71
CA ASN A 58 27.40 13.62 -17.44
C ASN A 58 27.49 12.29 -16.68
N GLY A 59 26.80 12.13 -15.54
CA GLY A 59 26.84 10.92 -14.74
C GLY A 59 26.28 9.69 -15.47
N LEU A 60 26.82 8.51 -15.20
CA LEU A 60 26.26 7.25 -15.72
C LEU A 60 24.86 6.99 -15.11
N TRP A 61 24.68 7.34 -13.85
CA TRP A 61 23.41 7.23 -13.14
C TRP A 61 22.67 8.57 -13.18
N GLN A 62 21.43 8.54 -13.65
CA GLN A 62 20.62 9.72 -13.85
C GLN A 62 19.42 9.71 -12.89
N PRO A 63 19.03 10.88 -12.35
CA PRO A 63 17.84 10.97 -11.53
C PRO A 63 16.59 10.67 -12.34
N GLN A 64 15.67 9.90 -11.77
CA GLN A 64 14.46 9.43 -12.43
C GLN A 64 13.25 9.53 -11.51
N ILE A 65 12.10 9.85 -12.08
CA ILE A 65 10.79 9.64 -11.47
C ILE A 65 10.04 8.56 -12.24
N ARG A 66 9.22 7.80 -11.50
CA ARG A 66 8.34 6.79 -12.06
C ARG A 66 6.94 7.00 -11.52
N ALA A 67 5.98 7.17 -12.41
CA ALA A 67 4.56 7.17 -12.06
C ALA A 67 3.97 5.81 -12.40
N ILE A 68 3.28 5.19 -11.45
CA ILE A 68 2.73 3.84 -11.58
C ILE A 68 1.23 3.91 -11.30
N ILE A 69 0.44 3.26 -12.13
CA ILE A 69 -0.97 2.96 -11.87
C ILE A 69 -1.14 1.47 -12.06
N GLY A 70 -1.73 0.80 -11.09
CA GLY A 70 -1.94 -0.64 -11.12
C GLY A 70 -3.28 -1.05 -10.57
N ALA A 71 -3.56 -2.34 -10.70
CA ALA A 71 -4.66 -3.00 -10.05
C ALA A 71 -4.33 -4.46 -9.79
N ASP A 72 -4.95 -5.01 -8.75
CA ASP A 72 -4.93 -6.42 -8.39
C ASP A 72 -6.34 -6.90 -8.03
N ASN A 73 -6.44 -8.13 -7.50
CA ASN A 73 -7.70 -8.70 -7.00
C ASN A 73 -8.38 -7.83 -5.94
N ASN A 74 -7.62 -6.98 -5.25
CA ASN A 74 -8.04 -6.11 -4.18
C ASN A 74 -8.23 -4.66 -4.65
N GLY A 75 -8.15 -4.34 -5.94
CA GLY A 75 -8.55 -3.05 -6.48
C GLY A 75 -7.41 -2.27 -7.08
N GLY A 76 -7.61 -0.96 -7.26
CA GLY A 76 -6.63 -0.10 -7.92
C GLY A 76 -5.63 0.50 -6.95
N ASN A 77 -4.41 0.72 -7.44
CA ASN A 77 -3.37 1.44 -6.73
C ASN A 77 -2.66 2.45 -7.65
N ALA A 78 -1.96 3.40 -7.03
CA ALA A 78 -1.07 4.32 -7.70
C ALA A 78 0.18 4.54 -6.86
N ALA A 79 1.32 4.75 -7.52
CA ALA A 79 2.56 5.05 -6.84
C ALA A 79 3.39 6.09 -7.60
N LEU A 80 4.24 6.79 -6.83
CA LEU A 80 5.28 7.66 -7.33
C LEU A 80 6.60 7.23 -6.71
N GLU A 81 7.54 6.82 -7.55
CA GLU A 81 8.90 6.43 -7.14
C GLU A 81 9.92 7.46 -7.66
N GLY A 82 10.97 7.72 -6.89
CA GLY A 82 12.05 8.62 -7.24
C GLY A 82 13.40 7.98 -6.95
N PHE A 83 14.26 7.89 -7.97
CA PHE A 83 15.65 7.43 -7.86
C PHE A 83 16.58 8.64 -8.01
N ILE A 84 17.44 8.86 -7.02
CA ILE A 84 18.29 10.05 -6.95
C ILE A 84 19.74 9.62 -6.66
N PRO A 85 20.65 9.74 -7.63
CA PRO A 85 22.08 9.59 -7.40
C PRO A 85 22.56 10.66 -6.43
N LEU A 86 23.05 10.26 -5.25
CA LEU A 86 23.62 11.18 -4.26
C LEU A 86 25.12 11.39 -4.47
N ARG A 87 25.81 10.31 -4.83
CA ARG A 87 27.24 10.31 -5.13
C ARG A 87 27.55 9.19 -6.11
N GLN A 88 28.24 9.49 -7.20
CA GLN A 88 28.61 8.49 -8.21
C GLN A 88 30.06 8.63 -8.66
N THR A 89 30.60 7.54 -9.20
CA THR A 89 31.88 7.45 -9.92
C THR A 89 31.59 6.86 -11.31
N ALA A 90 32.59 6.37 -12.04
CA ALA A 90 32.35 5.57 -13.26
C ALA A 90 31.88 4.14 -12.97
N GLU A 91 32.07 3.66 -11.74
CA GLU A 91 31.84 2.25 -11.36
C GLU A 91 30.80 2.08 -10.27
N SER A 92 30.45 3.12 -9.51
CA SER A 92 29.56 2.97 -8.36
C SER A 92 28.64 4.17 -8.18
N VAL A 93 27.46 3.93 -7.61
CA VAL A 93 26.53 4.97 -7.16
C VAL A 93 26.03 4.67 -5.77
N LEU A 94 26.01 5.69 -4.92
CA LEU A 94 25.16 5.79 -3.74
C LEU A 94 23.91 6.57 -4.14
N PHE A 95 22.74 6.00 -3.92
CA PHE A 95 21.47 6.59 -4.31
C PHE A 95 20.45 6.61 -3.17
N LEU A 96 19.54 7.56 -3.26
CA LEU A 96 18.31 7.66 -2.48
C LEU A 96 17.15 7.19 -3.36
N ASP A 97 16.31 6.32 -2.82
CA ASP A 97 15.07 5.84 -3.45
C ASP A 97 13.90 6.19 -2.53
N VAL A 98 12.91 6.92 -3.06
CA VAL A 98 11.72 7.32 -2.29
C VAL A 98 10.48 6.87 -3.04
N ARG A 99 9.55 6.22 -2.35
CA ARG A 99 8.31 5.72 -2.91
C ARG A 99 7.14 6.19 -2.07
N ALA A 100 6.10 6.68 -2.72
CA ALA A 100 4.80 6.88 -2.11
C ALA A 100 3.78 6.03 -2.86
N LYS A 101 2.99 5.25 -2.12
CA LYS A 101 2.01 4.30 -2.64
C LYS A 101 0.64 4.64 -2.07
N HIS A 102 -0.38 4.52 -2.90
CA HIS A 102 -1.75 4.76 -2.52
C HIS A 102 -2.63 3.64 -3.07
N ASP A 103 -3.26 2.90 -2.16
CA ASP A 103 -4.33 1.97 -2.49
C ASP A 103 -5.66 2.74 -2.42
N PHE A 104 -6.47 2.67 -3.48
CA PHE A 104 -7.74 3.41 -3.55
C PHE A 104 -8.83 2.88 -2.61
N LYS A 105 -8.65 1.71 -2.02
CA LYS A 105 -9.48 1.27 -0.90
C LYS A 105 -9.08 2.04 0.35
N ASP A 106 -8.03 1.58 1.04
CA ASP A 106 -7.84 1.99 2.44
C ASP A 106 -6.37 2.21 2.86
N SER A 107 -5.39 2.00 1.97
CA SER A 107 -3.97 2.08 2.32
C SER A 107 -3.24 3.31 1.74
N PHE A 108 -2.30 3.85 2.52
CA PHE A 108 -1.28 4.77 2.03
C PHE A 108 0.07 4.45 2.68
N GLY A 109 1.09 4.25 1.83
CA GLY A 109 2.42 3.86 2.24
C GLY A 109 3.50 4.82 1.73
N GLN A 110 4.59 4.89 2.49
CA GLN A 110 5.82 5.60 2.12
C GLN A 110 7.02 4.72 2.43
N ASP A 111 7.93 4.65 1.47
CA ASP A 111 9.18 3.91 1.57
C ASP A 111 10.33 4.87 1.29
N VAL A 112 11.31 4.93 2.19
CA VAL A 112 12.52 5.74 2.01
C VAL A 112 13.72 4.83 2.17
N GLY A 113 14.54 4.74 1.13
CA GLY A 113 15.67 3.83 1.10
C GLY A 113 16.95 4.45 0.59
N LEU A 114 18.06 3.87 1.04
CA LEU A 114 19.39 4.14 0.55
C LEU A 114 19.95 2.87 -0.06
N GLY A 115 20.61 3.01 -1.20
CA GLY A 115 21.24 1.89 -1.88
C GLY A 115 22.60 2.24 -2.44
N ILE A 116 23.42 1.21 -2.61
CA ILE A 116 24.70 1.29 -3.30
C ILE A 116 24.71 0.27 -4.42
N ARG A 117 25.14 0.68 -5.61
CA ARG A 117 25.42 -0.20 -6.75
C ARG A 117 26.87 -0.05 -7.16
N ARG A 118 27.48 -1.17 -7.58
CA ARG A 118 28.84 -1.22 -8.09
C ARG A 118 28.94 -2.15 -9.30
N ILE A 119 29.51 -1.64 -10.37
CA ILE A 119 29.94 -2.39 -11.55
C ILE A 119 31.19 -3.17 -11.15
N VAL A 120 31.09 -4.50 -11.17
CA VAL A 120 32.17 -5.43 -10.79
C VAL A 120 32.98 -5.84 -12.02
N ASN A 121 32.30 -5.97 -13.16
CA ASN A 121 32.88 -6.17 -14.48
C ASN A 121 31.93 -5.57 -15.54
N PRO A 122 32.32 -5.48 -16.82
CA PRO A 122 31.50 -4.82 -17.84
C PRO A 122 30.07 -5.33 -17.98
N ASP A 123 29.79 -6.56 -17.58
CA ASP A 123 28.47 -7.19 -17.70
C ASP A 123 27.84 -7.55 -16.34
N LEU A 124 28.38 -7.07 -15.22
CA LEU A 124 27.82 -7.33 -13.89
C LEU A 124 27.87 -6.10 -13.00
N MET A 125 26.70 -5.68 -12.54
CA MET A 125 26.48 -4.76 -11.45
C MET A 125 25.92 -5.51 -10.25
N VAL A 126 26.45 -5.25 -9.06
CA VAL A 126 25.88 -5.75 -7.80
C VAL A 126 25.48 -4.58 -6.93
N GLY A 127 24.47 -4.77 -6.10
CA GLY A 127 24.00 -3.73 -5.21
C GLY A 127 23.41 -4.27 -3.93
N GLY A 128 23.26 -3.37 -2.97
CA GLY A 128 22.55 -3.60 -1.74
C GLY A 128 21.82 -2.35 -1.31
N TYR A 129 20.68 -2.52 -0.66
CA TYR A 129 19.82 -1.42 -0.24
C TYR A 129 19.09 -1.73 1.06
N ALA A 130 18.68 -0.67 1.74
CA ALA A 130 17.83 -0.74 2.92
C ALA A 130 16.77 0.37 2.86
N TYR A 131 15.56 0.04 3.28
CA TYR A 131 14.40 0.92 3.33
C TYR A 131 13.83 0.96 4.74
N LEU A 132 13.31 2.12 5.11
CA LEU A 132 12.31 2.28 6.16
C LEU A 132 10.95 2.44 5.49
N ASN A 133 10.01 1.60 5.90
CA ASN A 133 8.69 1.50 5.30
C ASN A 133 7.65 1.88 6.34
N VAL A 134 6.73 2.76 5.99
CA VAL A 134 5.59 3.16 6.83
C VAL A 134 4.32 3.02 6.02
N GLU A 135 3.35 2.29 6.55
CA GLU A 135 2.08 2.06 5.88
C GLU A 135 0.92 2.32 6.83
N ASN A 136 -0.05 3.11 6.39
CA ASN A 136 -1.30 3.31 7.11
C ASN A 136 -2.36 2.42 6.47
N TYR A 137 -2.84 1.43 7.20
CA TYR A 137 -3.83 0.45 6.77
C TYR A 137 -4.95 0.40 7.82
N ASN A 138 -6.22 0.45 7.40
CA ASN A 138 -7.38 0.46 8.31
C ASN A 138 -7.29 1.48 9.48
N SER A 139 -6.70 2.66 9.25
CA SER A 139 -6.43 3.71 10.26
C SER A 139 -5.33 3.39 11.28
N ASN A 140 -4.64 2.26 11.13
CA ASN A 140 -3.51 1.85 11.94
C ASN A 140 -2.21 2.03 11.15
N GLN A 141 -1.14 2.38 11.87
CA GLN A 141 0.19 2.58 11.26
C GLN A 141 1.07 1.37 11.54
N PHE A 142 1.59 0.82 10.46
CA PHE A 142 2.56 -0.27 10.43
C PHE A 142 3.91 0.27 9.96
N THR A 143 4.99 -0.32 10.44
CA THR A 143 6.35 0.09 10.14
C THR A 143 7.25 -1.13 10.04
N SER A 144 8.02 -1.20 8.96
CA SER A 144 9.02 -2.24 8.75
C SER A 144 10.32 -1.65 8.20
N ALA A 145 11.35 -2.46 8.20
CA ALA A 145 12.53 -2.25 7.38
C ALA A 145 12.60 -3.34 6.31
N THR A 146 12.97 -2.95 5.10
CA THR A 146 13.29 -3.88 4.01
C THR A 146 14.76 -3.78 3.70
N MET A 147 15.46 -4.91 3.63
CA MET A 147 16.86 -4.95 3.19
C MET A 147 16.96 -5.88 2.00
N GLY A 148 17.80 -5.55 1.02
CA GLY A 148 17.96 -6.42 -0.13
C GLY A 148 19.32 -6.31 -0.79
N ALA A 149 19.58 -7.31 -1.63
CA ALA A 149 20.74 -7.40 -2.48
C ALA A 149 20.29 -7.72 -3.91
N GLU A 150 21.00 -7.16 -4.88
CA GLU A 150 20.70 -7.33 -6.30
C GLU A 150 21.98 -7.63 -7.09
N ALA A 151 21.83 -8.42 -8.15
CA ALA A 151 22.84 -8.68 -9.15
C ALA A 151 22.20 -8.52 -10.53
N ILE A 152 22.76 -7.65 -11.36
CA ILE A 152 22.18 -7.23 -12.63
C ILE A 152 23.27 -7.38 -13.70
N THR A 153 22.95 -8.15 -14.73
CA THR A 153 23.78 -8.29 -15.93
C THR A 153 23.10 -7.62 -17.13
N SER A 154 23.66 -7.73 -18.33
CA SER A 154 22.98 -7.26 -19.55
C SER A 154 21.66 -7.99 -19.85
N HIS A 155 21.53 -9.27 -19.46
CA HIS A 155 20.38 -10.12 -19.82
C HIS A 155 19.62 -10.69 -18.63
N PHE A 156 20.27 -10.86 -17.49
CA PHE A 156 19.68 -11.47 -16.30
C PHE A 156 19.74 -10.52 -15.12
N ASP A 157 18.79 -10.66 -14.20
CA ASP A 157 18.88 -10.06 -12.88
C ASP A 157 18.42 -11.04 -11.82
N ALA A 158 18.91 -10.85 -10.60
CA ALA A 158 18.50 -11.56 -9.42
C ALA A 158 18.43 -10.58 -8.26
N HIS A 159 17.43 -10.75 -7.41
CA HIS A 159 17.33 -9.98 -6.18
C HIS A 159 16.74 -10.80 -5.05
N VAL A 160 17.12 -10.44 -3.83
CA VAL A 160 16.60 -11.01 -2.60
C VAL A 160 16.27 -9.88 -1.63
N ASN A 161 15.11 -9.96 -1.01
CA ASN A 161 14.58 -9.00 -0.06
C ASN A 161 14.25 -9.70 1.26
N VAL A 162 14.62 -9.06 2.37
CA VAL A 162 14.27 -9.47 3.73
C VAL A 162 13.44 -8.37 4.36
N TYR A 163 12.36 -8.77 5.01
CA TYR A 163 11.36 -7.89 5.59
C TYR A 163 11.37 -8.06 7.11
N LEU A 164 11.58 -6.96 7.81
CA LEU A 164 11.68 -6.93 9.27
C LEU A 164 10.62 -5.97 9.85
N PRO A 165 9.58 -6.48 10.52
CA PRO A 165 8.60 -5.65 11.17
C PRO A 165 9.22 -4.95 12.38
N ILE A 166 8.96 -3.66 12.49
CA ILE A 166 9.39 -2.82 13.63
C ILE A 166 8.19 -2.56 14.54
N LYS A 167 7.03 -2.29 13.92
CA LYS A 167 5.77 -2.01 14.60
C LYS A 167 4.61 -2.37 13.68
N GLY A 168 3.50 -2.80 14.26
CA GLY A 168 2.26 -2.97 13.53
C GLY A 168 1.66 -4.31 13.87
N ASP A 169 0.90 -4.34 14.96
CA ASP A 169 0.07 -5.45 15.37
C ASP A 169 -1.16 -4.83 16.01
N HIS A 170 -2.32 -5.07 15.43
CA HIS A 170 -3.58 -4.46 15.85
C HIS A 170 -4.70 -5.48 15.77
N THR A 171 -5.61 -5.44 16.74
CA THR A 171 -6.79 -6.31 16.75
C THR A 171 -8.03 -5.46 16.94
N ASP A 172 -8.93 -5.54 15.97
CA ASP A 172 -10.27 -4.95 16.02
C ASP A 172 -11.30 -6.03 16.41
N HIS A 173 -12.31 -5.63 17.18
CA HIS A 173 -13.35 -6.54 17.64
C HIS A 173 -14.69 -6.23 16.95
N SER A 174 -15.34 -7.25 16.43
CA SER A 174 -16.71 -7.16 15.91
C SER A 174 -17.62 -8.11 16.66
N THR A 175 -18.84 -7.65 16.97
CA THR A 175 -19.83 -8.44 17.72
C THR A 175 -21.06 -8.67 16.88
N SER A 176 -21.50 -9.93 16.78
CA SER A 176 -22.77 -10.29 16.19
C SER A 176 -23.65 -11.00 17.21
N SER A 177 -24.95 -10.75 17.16
CA SER A 177 -25.92 -11.40 18.04
C SER A 177 -26.88 -12.24 17.23
N THR A 178 -27.14 -13.46 17.68
CA THR A 178 -28.23 -14.30 17.19
C THR A 178 -29.24 -14.52 18.30
N LEU A 179 -30.51 -14.58 17.95
CA LEU A 179 -31.60 -14.84 18.88
C LEU A 179 -32.14 -16.25 18.65
N SER A 180 -32.29 -16.99 19.74
CA SER A 180 -32.88 -18.33 19.71
C SER A 180 -33.86 -18.51 20.85
N MET A 181 -34.86 -19.35 20.62
CA MET A 181 -35.82 -19.77 21.64
C MET A 181 -35.29 -21.03 22.32
N VAL A 182 -35.01 -20.96 23.62
CA VAL A 182 -34.65 -22.13 24.43
C VAL A 182 -35.73 -22.30 25.50
N SER A 183 -36.50 -23.38 25.38
CA SER A 183 -37.73 -23.58 26.16
C SER A 183 -38.73 -22.43 25.95
N ASN A 184 -38.99 -21.63 26.98
CA ASN A 184 -39.86 -20.46 26.93
C ASN A 184 -39.10 -19.14 27.09
N GLN A 185 -37.78 -19.13 26.95
CA GLN A 185 -36.96 -17.92 27.06
C GLN A 185 -36.27 -17.60 25.75
N LEU A 186 -36.29 -16.31 25.40
CA LEU A 186 -35.52 -15.78 24.29
C LEU A 186 -34.08 -15.59 24.75
N MET A 187 -33.16 -16.34 24.15
CA MET A 187 -31.73 -16.30 24.41
C MET A 187 -31.03 -15.54 23.31
N GLU A 188 -30.13 -14.64 23.70
CA GLU A 188 -29.19 -13.97 22.82
C GLU A 188 -27.83 -14.65 22.94
N GLN A 189 -27.32 -15.16 21.84
CA GLN A 189 -25.93 -15.60 21.73
C GLN A 189 -25.15 -14.49 21.02
N ILE A 190 -24.16 -13.95 21.73
CA ILE A 190 -23.25 -12.93 21.25
C ILE A 190 -21.96 -13.61 20.87
N SER A 191 -21.61 -13.53 19.59
CA SER A 191 -20.34 -14.02 19.05
C SER A 191 -19.41 -12.83 18.78
N VAL A 192 -18.18 -12.95 19.25
CA VAL A 192 -17.12 -11.96 19.01
C VAL A 192 -16.17 -12.52 17.95
N LEU A 193 -15.92 -11.73 16.91
CA LEU A 193 -14.94 -12.00 15.87
C LEU A 193 -13.87 -10.91 15.93
N ASP A 194 -12.65 -11.36 16.17
CA ASP A 194 -11.46 -10.52 16.27
C ASP A 194 -10.78 -10.50 14.90
N HIS A 195 -10.42 -9.32 14.42
CA HIS A 195 -9.72 -9.09 13.17
C HIS A 195 -8.35 -8.55 13.51
N ARG A 196 -7.32 -9.38 13.36
CA ARG A 196 -5.94 -9.02 13.66
C ARG A 196 -5.19 -8.71 12.38
N ASP A 197 -4.63 -7.51 12.30
CA ASP A 197 -3.72 -7.07 11.25
C ASP A 197 -2.32 -6.95 11.84
N TYR A 198 -1.32 -7.58 11.22
CA TYR A 198 0.06 -7.53 11.68
C TYR A 198 1.06 -7.38 10.54
N ALA A 199 2.21 -6.76 10.84
CA ALA A 199 3.35 -6.69 9.94
C ALA A 199 4.15 -8.00 10.05
N ALA A 200 4.16 -8.78 8.98
CA ALA A 200 4.88 -10.03 8.89
C ALA A 200 6.38 -9.79 8.64
N TRP A 201 7.20 -10.72 9.13
CA TRP A 201 8.60 -10.81 8.73
C TRP A 201 8.76 -11.89 7.66
N GLY A 202 9.80 -11.81 6.85
CA GLY A 202 10.01 -12.83 5.82
C GLY A 202 11.10 -12.51 4.81
N ILE A 203 11.12 -13.33 3.77
CA ILE A 203 12.09 -13.27 2.68
C ILE A 203 11.40 -13.49 1.34
N GLU A 204 11.85 -12.75 0.33
CA GLU A 204 11.47 -12.93 -1.06
C GLU A 204 12.73 -13.01 -1.92
N GLY A 205 12.73 -13.90 -2.92
CA GLY A 205 13.75 -13.95 -3.95
C GLY A 205 13.14 -14.05 -5.34
N GLU A 206 13.73 -13.37 -6.31
CA GLU A 206 13.29 -13.36 -7.70
C GLU A 206 14.49 -13.36 -8.65
N ILE A 207 14.34 -14.05 -9.78
CA ILE A 207 15.25 -14.01 -10.90
C ILE A 207 14.50 -13.57 -12.16
N GLY A 208 15.12 -12.73 -12.96
CA GLY A 208 14.55 -12.17 -14.19
C GLY A 208 15.48 -12.34 -15.38
N ALA A 209 14.89 -12.40 -16.57
CA ALA A 209 15.62 -12.48 -17.83
C ALA A 209 14.97 -11.63 -18.91
N GLN A 210 15.79 -10.91 -19.67
CA GLN A 210 15.42 -10.26 -20.92
C GLN A 210 15.20 -11.35 -21.98
N VAL A 211 14.03 -11.38 -22.59
CA VAL A 211 13.67 -12.35 -23.61
C VAL A 211 14.32 -11.96 -24.94
N PRO A 212 15.14 -12.83 -25.56
CA PRO A 212 15.84 -12.54 -26.80
C PRO A 212 14.90 -12.71 -28.01
N VAL A 213 13.86 -11.89 -28.08
CA VAL A 213 12.90 -11.84 -29.20
C VAL A 213 13.14 -10.59 -30.04
N ASN A 214 12.88 -10.71 -31.34
CA ASN A 214 12.98 -9.57 -32.25
C ASN A 214 11.76 -8.66 -32.05
N LEU A 215 11.92 -7.62 -31.24
CA LEU A 215 10.93 -6.59 -30.97
C LEU A 215 11.28 -5.31 -31.75
N PRO A 216 10.32 -4.39 -31.92
CA PRO A 216 10.62 -3.07 -32.49
C PRO A 216 11.74 -2.36 -31.74
N ASP A 217 12.40 -1.41 -32.40
CA ASP A 217 13.46 -0.62 -31.78
C ASP A 217 12.97 0.05 -30.49
N LYS A 218 13.80 -0.01 -29.44
CA LYS A 218 13.52 0.53 -28.09
C LYS A 218 12.41 -0.22 -27.33
N HIS A 219 12.01 -1.40 -27.80
CA HIS A 219 11.15 -2.30 -27.04
C HIS A 219 11.96 -3.39 -26.35
N SER A 220 11.50 -3.82 -25.20
CA SER A 220 12.07 -4.99 -24.51
C SER A 220 10.99 -5.76 -23.78
N LEU A 221 11.22 -7.06 -23.62
CA LEU A 221 10.37 -7.96 -22.85
C LEU A 221 11.25 -8.65 -21.80
N ARG A 222 10.86 -8.53 -20.53
CA ARG A 222 11.44 -9.26 -19.41
C ARG A 222 10.42 -10.24 -18.85
N LEU A 223 10.88 -11.42 -18.45
CA LEU A 223 10.13 -12.38 -17.65
C LEU A 223 10.85 -12.59 -16.32
N ASP A 224 10.08 -12.88 -15.27
CA ASP A 224 10.63 -13.20 -13.96
C ASP A 224 9.85 -14.32 -13.26
N ILE A 225 10.55 -14.99 -12.35
CA ILE A 225 10.00 -15.96 -11.43
C ILE A 225 10.63 -15.76 -10.06
N GLY A 226 9.84 -16.00 -9.02
CA GLY A 226 10.29 -15.84 -7.64
C GLY A 226 9.49 -16.67 -6.65
N GLY A 227 9.92 -16.60 -5.40
CA GLY A 227 9.23 -17.22 -4.28
C GLY A 227 9.42 -16.40 -3.01
N TYR A 228 8.49 -16.58 -2.08
CA TYR A 228 8.48 -15.85 -0.83
C TYR A 228 8.00 -16.71 0.33
N HIS A 229 8.42 -16.33 1.53
CA HIS A 229 8.01 -16.94 2.78
C HIS A 229 7.90 -15.85 3.86
N PHE A 230 6.74 -15.77 4.50
CA PHE A 230 6.44 -14.80 5.55
C PHE A 230 5.81 -15.48 6.77
N GLU A 231 6.10 -14.96 7.96
CA GLU A 231 5.61 -15.49 9.22
C GLU A 231 5.11 -14.37 10.14
N ASP A 232 4.21 -14.72 11.06
CA ASP A 232 3.84 -13.87 12.19
C ASP A 232 5.02 -13.75 13.16
N PRO A 233 5.48 -12.54 13.50
CA PRO A 233 6.54 -12.33 14.49
C PRO A 233 6.25 -12.97 15.85
N HIS A 234 4.98 -13.15 16.21
CA HIS A 234 4.55 -13.77 17.47
C HIS A 234 4.26 -15.27 17.33
N GLY A 235 4.16 -15.80 16.11
CA GLY A 235 3.87 -17.22 15.85
C GLY A 235 2.42 -17.63 16.12
N ASP A 236 1.49 -16.67 16.23
CA ASP A 236 0.07 -16.93 16.50
C ASP A 236 -0.74 -17.23 15.22
N ASP A 237 -0.12 -17.03 14.05
CA ASP A 237 -0.72 -17.24 12.74
C ASP A 237 0.16 -18.09 11.82
N GLY A 238 -0.46 -18.75 10.84
CA GLY A 238 0.22 -19.62 9.89
C GLY A 238 1.15 -18.85 8.96
N SER A 239 2.28 -19.48 8.60
CA SER A 239 3.21 -18.92 7.61
C SER A 239 2.56 -18.81 6.23
N VAL A 240 2.91 -17.76 5.49
CA VAL A 240 2.51 -17.56 4.09
C VAL A 240 3.69 -17.88 3.18
N THR A 241 3.56 -18.92 2.37
CA THR A 241 4.61 -19.34 1.42
C THR A 241 4.03 -19.44 0.03
N GLY A 242 4.71 -18.84 -0.93
CA GLY A 242 4.22 -18.79 -2.30
C GLY A 242 5.29 -18.68 -3.35
N ALA A 243 4.82 -18.78 -4.60
CA ALA A 243 5.59 -18.55 -5.80
C ALA A 243 4.93 -17.45 -6.63
N LYS A 244 5.75 -16.74 -7.41
CA LYS A 244 5.31 -15.68 -8.30
C LYS A 244 5.98 -15.78 -9.66
N ALA A 245 5.29 -15.28 -10.68
CA ALA A 245 5.83 -15.12 -12.02
C ALA A 245 5.28 -13.86 -12.66
N GLY A 246 6.13 -13.14 -13.38
CA GLY A 246 5.81 -11.85 -13.96
C GLY A 246 6.35 -11.66 -15.36
N PHE A 247 5.83 -10.62 -16.01
CA PHE A 247 6.39 -10.07 -17.22
C PHE A 247 6.41 -8.54 -17.16
N GLU A 248 7.39 -7.93 -17.82
CA GLU A 248 7.44 -6.50 -18.08
C GLU A 248 7.69 -6.28 -19.57
N TYR A 249 6.80 -5.54 -20.24
CA TYR A 249 6.97 -5.09 -21.60
C TYR A 249 7.23 -3.59 -21.62
N THR A 250 8.41 -3.19 -22.07
CA THR A 250 8.86 -1.79 -22.10
C THR A 250 8.81 -1.25 -23.51
N VAL A 251 8.33 -0.02 -23.64
CA VAL A 251 8.37 0.80 -24.84
C VAL A 251 9.16 2.07 -24.50
N GLY A 252 10.31 2.25 -25.13
CA GLY A 252 11.16 3.42 -24.95
C GLY A 252 10.75 4.62 -25.84
N ASP A 253 11.18 5.80 -25.42
CA ASP A 253 11.04 7.10 -26.07
C ASP A 253 9.61 7.52 -26.44
N VAL A 254 8.63 7.14 -25.62
CA VAL A 254 7.20 7.39 -25.89
C VAL A 254 6.85 8.89 -25.88
N PHE A 255 7.48 9.67 -25.00
CA PHE A 255 7.23 11.12 -24.84
C PHE A 255 8.49 11.98 -25.01
N GLY A 256 9.58 11.39 -25.50
CA GLY A 256 10.89 12.03 -25.62
C GLY A 256 12.03 11.09 -25.24
N SER A 257 13.26 11.48 -25.54
CA SER A 257 14.46 10.66 -25.31
C SER A 257 14.59 10.24 -23.84
N GLY A 258 14.78 8.94 -23.61
CA GLY A 258 14.96 8.31 -22.30
C GLY A 258 13.67 8.05 -21.52
N THR A 259 12.49 8.46 -22.02
CA THR A 259 11.21 8.11 -21.38
C THR A 259 10.85 6.65 -21.66
N GLU A 260 10.24 5.96 -20.72
CA GLU A 260 9.82 4.57 -20.93
C GLU A 260 8.41 4.35 -20.42
N LEU A 261 7.58 3.65 -21.21
CA LEU A 261 6.29 3.14 -20.77
C LEU A 261 6.41 1.63 -20.59
N VAL A 262 6.10 1.15 -19.39
CA VAL A 262 6.20 -0.28 -19.03
C VAL A 262 4.82 -0.81 -18.68
N PHE A 263 4.46 -1.93 -19.31
CA PHE A 263 3.29 -2.73 -18.97
C PHE A 263 3.77 -3.96 -18.21
N ALA A 264 3.27 -4.16 -16.99
CA ALA A 264 3.63 -5.30 -16.18
C ALA A 264 2.40 -6.12 -15.81
N GLY A 265 2.58 -7.43 -15.74
CA GLY A 265 1.59 -8.36 -15.23
C GLY A 265 2.28 -9.41 -14.37
N GLU A 266 1.62 -9.83 -13.30
CA GLU A 266 2.16 -10.78 -12.34
C GLU A 266 1.05 -11.73 -11.87
N VAL A 267 1.43 -12.99 -11.66
CA VAL A 267 0.60 -14.00 -11.01
C VAL A 267 1.34 -14.50 -9.77
N ARG A 268 0.61 -14.66 -8.67
CA ARG A 268 1.10 -15.23 -7.42
C ARG A 268 0.22 -16.38 -7.00
N ASN A 269 0.81 -17.37 -6.36
CA ASN A 269 0.07 -18.43 -5.69
C ASN A 269 0.72 -18.72 -4.35
N ASP A 270 -0.05 -18.62 -3.28
CA ASP A 270 0.37 -19.02 -1.94
C ASP A 270 -0.69 -19.85 -1.20
N ASN A 271 -0.28 -20.39 -0.07
CA ASN A 271 -1.09 -21.24 0.79
C ASN A 271 -2.17 -20.48 1.60
N ARG A 272 -2.29 -19.16 1.46
CA ARG A 272 -3.23 -18.34 2.23
C ARG A 272 -4.31 -17.73 1.35
N ASP A 273 -3.91 -17.06 0.28
CA ASP A 273 -4.78 -16.26 -0.58
C ASP A 273 -5.03 -16.91 -1.95
N ASP A 274 -4.58 -18.16 -2.14
CA ASP A 274 -4.62 -18.89 -3.40
C ASP A 274 -3.98 -18.09 -4.55
N THR A 275 -4.61 -18.08 -5.73
CA THR A 275 -4.06 -17.44 -6.93
C THR A 275 -4.51 -15.99 -7.03
N GLN A 276 -3.53 -15.08 -7.10
CA GLN A 276 -3.73 -13.66 -7.27
C GLN A 276 -3.09 -13.17 -8.57
N PHE A 277 -3.65 -12.11 -9.14
CA PHE A 277 -3.19 -11.45 -10.35
C PHE A 277 -3.04 -9.96 -10.10
N ALA A 278 -1.95 -9.39 -10.60
CA ALA A 278 -1.72 -7.95 -10.58
C ALA A 278 -1.29 -7.47 -11.97
N GLY A 279 -1.65 -6.23 -12.30
CA GLY A 279 -1.23 -5.56 -13.52
C GLY A 279 -0.94 -4.10 -13.28
N SER A 280 0.03 -3.54 -13.99
CA SER A 280 0.35 -2.12 -13.87
C SER A 280 0.87 -1.50 -15.17
N VAL A 281 0.72 -0.17 -15.24
CA VAL A 281 1.34 0.69 -16.23
C VAL A 281 2.24 1.66 -15.50
N ARG A 282 3.49 1.75 -15.93
CA ARG A 282 4.51 2.59 -15.34
C ARG A 282 5.12 3.51 -16.39
N LEU A 283 5.17 4.80 -16.09
CA LEU A 283 5.88 5.80 -16.89
C LEU A 283 7.18 6.20 -16.16
N ASN A 284 8.33 5.90 -16.77
CA ASN A 284 9.64 6.33 -16.31
C ASN A 284 10.04 7.63 -17.02
N ILE A 285 10.47 8.63 -16.25
CA ILE A 285 10.89 9.94 -16.75
C ILE A 285 12.27 10.27 -16.17
N PRO A 286 13.33 10.34 -17.00
CA PRO A 286 14.62 10.87 -16.58
C PRO A 286 14.57 12.39 -16.53
N PHE A 287 15.15 13.00 -15.49
CA PHE A 287 15.19 14.46 -15.35
C PHE A 287 16.30 15.13 -16.15
N ASN A 288 17.34 14.37 -16.45
CA ASN A 288 18.41 14.77 -17.32
C ASN A 288 18.69 13.57 -18.21
N PRO A 289 17.90 13.35 -19.28
CA PRO A 289 18.26 12.38 -20.29
C PRO A 289 19.61 12.87 -20.80
N GLY A 290 20.70 12.23 -20.37
CA GLY A 290 22.05 12.66 -20.73
C GLY A 290 22.08 12.94 -22.23
N HIS A 291 22.84 13.95 -22.66
CA HIS A 291 23.08 14.24 -24.07
C HIS A 291 23.85 13.07 -24.71
N GLY A 292 23.18 11.93 -24.89
CA GLY A 292 23.67 10.79 -25.62
C GLY A 292 23.46 11.04 -27.11
N SER A 293 24.58 11.30 -27.79
CA SER A 293 24.84 11.04 -29.21
C SER A 293 23.98 11.65 -30.33
N ASP A 294 22.84 12.32 -30.07
CA ASP A 294 22.00 12.82 -31.18
C ASP A 294 22.35 14.24 -31.65
N ASN A 295 23.29 14.93 -31.00
CA ASN A 295 23.87 16.19 -31.46
C ASN A 295 25.37 16.03 -31.74
N ALA A 296 25.70 15.27 -32.78
CA ALA A 296 27.04 15.28 -33.40
C ALA A 296 27.24 16.46 -34.38
N ASP A 297 26.45 17.54 -34.24
CA ASP A 297 26.63 18.79 -34.96
C ASP A 297 26.90 19.92 -33.96
N GLY A 298 28.13 19.98 -33.44
CA GLY A 298 28.54 21.08 -32.57
C GLY A 298 29.81 20.85 -31.76
N ALA A 299 30.95 20.81 -32.44
CA ALA A 299 32.29 21.16 -31.95
C ALA A 299 32.52 21.23 -30.42
N ASP A 300 32.61 20.08 -29.75
CA ASP A 300 33.47 19.90 -28.57
C ASP A 300 33.92 18.44 -28.48
N SER A 301 35.00 18.11 -29.17
CA SER A 301 35.60 16.77 -29.21
C SER A 301 36.42 16.51 -27.94
N GLY A 302 35.74 16.36 -26.80
CA GLY A 302 36.28 15.60 -25.68
C GLY A 302 36.20 14.10 -25.97
N PRO A 303 37.13 13.26 -25.47
CA PRO A 303 36.98 11.81 -25.57
C PRO A 303 35.67 11.41 -24.88
N GLU A 304 34.83 10.61 -25.55
CA GLU A 304 33.67 10.02 -24.89
C GLU A 304 34.13 9.35 -23.60
N PRO A 305 33.43 9.56 -22.46
CA PRO A 305 33.79 8.90 -21.22
C PRO A 305 33.69 7.38 -21.44
N VAL A 306 34.86 6.73 -21.45
CA VAL A 306 34.95 5.26 -21.53
C VAL A 306 34.48 4.70 -20.20
N TYR A 307 33.22 4.30 -20.15
CA TYR A 307 32.69 3.60 -18.99
C TYR A 307 33.18 2.15 -19.00
N PRO A 308 33.50 1.57 -17.83
CA PRO A 308 33.88 0.17 -17.71
C PRO A 308 32.68 -0.79 -17.86
N VAL A 309 31.61 -0.37 -18.52
CA VAL A 309 30.30 -1.04 -18.61
C VAL A 309 29.98 -1.39 -20.05
N SER A 310 29.39 -2.56 -20.29
CA SER A 310 28.89 -2.95 -21.60
C SER A 310 27.67 -2.12 -21.99
N GLU A 311 27.39 -2.02 -23.29
CA GLU A 311 26.17 -1.37 -23.79
C GLU A 311 24.89 -1.96 -23.21
N GLY A 312 24.86 -3.28 -23.00
CA GLY A 312 23.71 -3.97 -22.43
C GLY A 312 23.49 -3.58 -20.98
N LEU A 313 24.53 -3.61 -20.16
CA LEU A 313 24.43 -3.22 -18.75
C LEU A 313 24.22 -1.70 -18.59
N ARG A 314 24.77 -0.87 -19.48
CA ARG A 314 24.58 0.59 -19.50
C ARG A 314 23.12 0.99 -19.52
N LYS A 315 22.29 0.29 -20.28
CA LYS A 315 20.84 0.53 -20.36
C LYS A 315 20.09 0.18 -19.07
N ARG A 316 20.72 -0.60 -18.19
CA ARG A 316 20.10 -1.14 -16.97
C ARG A 316 20.59 -0.49 -15.68
N VAL A 317 21.59 0.39 -15.74
CA VAL A 317 22.21 1.01 -14.54
C VAL A 317 21.23 1.82 -13.70
N ASN A 318 20.21 2.38 -14.36
CA ASN A 318 19.12 3.15 -13.75
C ASN A 318 17.85 2.31 -13.58
N GLU A 319 17.89 0.97 -13.61
CA GLU A 319 16.70 0.17 -13.28
C GLU A 319 16.23 0.44 -11.84
N ARG A 320 14.92 0.38 -11.58
CA ARG A 320 14.40 0.52 -10.21
C ARG A 320 14.97 -0.59 -9.34
N VAL A 321 15.06 -0.35 -8.04
CA VAL A 321 15.18 -1.45 -7.08
C VAL A 321 13.93 -2.31 -7.21
N ARG A 322 14.13 -3.60 -7.50
CA ARG A 322 13.06 -4.58 -7.78
C ARG A 322 12.54 -5.26 -6.51
N GLY A 323 11.38 -5.89 -6.66
CA GLY A 323 10.63 -6.53 -5.59
C GLY A 323 9.62 -5.62 -4.90
N ASP A 324 8.85 -6.24 -4.00
CA ASP A 324 7.77 -5.60 -3.26
C ASP A 324 8.32 -4.84 -2.06
N ILE A 325 8.84 -3.63 -2.27
CA ILE A 325 9.31 -2.80 -1.16
C ILE A 325 8.10 -2.26 -0.39
N GLY A 326 8.03 -2.49 0.93
CA GLY A 326 6.92 -2.04 1.75
C GLY A 326 6.74 -2.81 3.04
N VAL A 327 5.65 -2.51 3.74
CA VAL A 327 5.22 -3.31 4.88
C VAL A 327 4.45 -4.53 4.36
N ARG A 328 4.83 -5.73 4.77
CA ARG A 328 4.03 -6.93 4.49
C ARG A 328 2.96 -7.07 5.56
N ILE A 329 1.78 -6.51 5.30
CA ILE A 329 0.64 -6.64 6.21
C ILE A 329 -0.07 -7.97 5.94
N GLN A 330 -0.47 -8.66 7.01
CA GLN A 330 -1.26 -9.87 7.00
C GLN A 330 -2.47 -9.69 7.88
N SER A 331 -3.60 -10.26 7.47
CA SER A 331 -4.87 -10.17 8.18
C SER A 331 -5.39 -11.55 8.55
N GLN A 332 -5.85 -11.69 9.78
CA GLN A 332 -6.40 -12.94 10.32
C GLN A 332 -7.71 -12.66 11.04
N THR A 333 -8.71 -13.52 10.83
CA THR A 333 -9.93 -13.54 11.65
C THR A 333 -9.82 -14.61 12.73
N LEU A 334 -9.94 -14.19 13.98
CA LEU A 334 -9.89 -15.02 15.17
C LEU A 334 -11.27 -15.07 15.84
N ASN A 335 -11.61 -16.21 16.44
CA ASN A 335 -12.81 -16.31 17.27
C ASN A 335 -12.52 -15.71 18.65
N GLY A 336 -13.05 -14.52 18.92
CA GLY A 336 -12.96 -13.83 20.22
C GLY A 336 -13.84 -14.45 21.31
N GLY A 337 -14.52 -15.55 20.99
CA GLY A 337 -15.40 -16.31 21.89
C GLY A 337 -16.88 -16.00 21.71
N SER A 338 -17.73 -16.70 22.48
CA SER A 338 -19.17 -16.46 22.48
C SER A 338 -19.72 -16.47 23.90
N THR A 339 -20.68 -15.60 24.17
CA THR A 339 -21.44 -15.59 25.42
C THR A 339 -22.92 -15.73 25.14
N THR A 340 -23.65 -16.40 26.03
CA THR A 340 -25.10 -16.55 25.93
C THR A 340 -25.76 -15.88 27.12
N ARG A 341 -26.77 -15.05 26.86
CA ARG A 341 -27.55 -14.35 27.89
C ARG A 341 -29.03 -14.29 27.51
N VAL A 342 -29.90 -14.01 28.47
CA VAL A 342 -31.30 -13.73 28.17
C VAL A 342 -31.35 -12.46 27.30
N ALA A 343 -32.14 -12.49 26.23
CA ALA A 343 -32.26 -11.36 25.33
C ALA A 343 -32.78 -10.12 26.07
N ILE A 344 -32.16 -8.97 25.81
CA ILE A 344 -32.52 -7.69 26.44
C ILE A 344 -33.24 -6.83 25.40
N ASN A 345 -34.36 -6.23 25.80
CA ASN A 345 -35.05 -5.25 24.98
C ASN A 345 -34.25 -3.93 24.99
N ALA A 346 -33.75 -3.52 23.83
CA ALA A 346 -32.92 -2.33 23.70
C ALA A 346 -33.62 -1.01 24.09
N ALA A 347 -34.95 -0.94 24.00
CA ALA A 347 -35.71 0.26 24.35
C ALA A 347 -35.93 0.40 25.87
N THR A 348 -36.04 -0.72 26.59
CA THR A 348 -36.37 -0.72 28.03
C THR A 348 -35.23 -1.18 28.92
N ASN A 349 -34.16 -1.71 28.32
CA ASN A 349 -33.02 -2.34 29.00
C ASN A 349 -33.42 -3.49 29.97
N ALA A 350 -34.59 -4.08 29.75
CA ALA A 350 -35.12 -5.20 30.52
C ALA A 350 -35.05 -6.50 29.71
N ALA A 351 -34.85 -7.62 30.40
CA ALA A 351 -34.90 -8.94 29.77
C ALA A 351 -36.30 -9.23 29.19
N PHE A 352 -36.36 -9.89 28.04
CA PHE A 352 -37.62 -10.42 27.54
C PHE A 352 -38.15 -11.48 28.52
N GLY A 353 -39.46 -11.41 28.79
CA GLY A 353 -40.15 -12.38 29.65
C GLY A 353 -40.25 -13.77 29.03
N LYS A 354 -40.95 -14.67 29.71
CA LYS A 354 -41.25 -15.99 29.19
C LYS A 354 -42.31 -15.90 28.08
N PHE A 355 -42.09 -16.61 26.99
CA PHE A 355 -43.03 -16.72 25.88
C PHE A 355 -43.83 -18.01 26.03
N TYR A 356 -45.15 -17.89 25.91
CA TYR A 356 -46.06 -19.01 25.96
C TYR A 356 -46.79 -19.07 24.63
N TYR A 357 -46.81 -20.24 24.00
CA TYR A 357 -47.57 -20.46 22.78
C TYR A 357 -49.02 -20.73 23.16
N ALA A 358 -49.94 -19.93 22.61
CA ALA A 358 -51.36 -20.24 22.63
C ALA A 358 -51.67 -20.98 21.33
N ASP A 359 -51.83 -22.30 21.42
CA ASP A 359 -52.67 -23.03 20.47
C ASP A 359 -54.08 -22.43 20.60
N GLY A 360 -54.71 -22.05 19.48
CA GLY A 360 -56.06 -21.48 19.45
C GLY A 360 -57.13 -22.30 20.18
N GLY A 361 -56.82 -23.52 20.62
CA GLY A 361 -57.54 -24.27 21.65
C GLY A 361 -57.27 -23.75 23.06
N ASN A 362 -57.81 -22.57 23.38
CA ASN A 362 -58.08 -22.02 24.71
C ASN A 362 -57.67 -22.90 25.93
N SER A 363 -56.40 -22.84 26.35
CA SER A 363 -56.02 -23.09 27.75
C SER A 363 -54.68 -22.41 28.05
N LEU A 364 -54.76 -21.26 28.70
CA LEU A 364 -53.63 -20.68 29.42
C LEU A 364 -53.26 -21.68 30.53
N GLY A 365 -52.21 -22.46 30.30
CA GLY A 365 -51.57 -23.29 31.31
C GLY A 365 -50.86 -22.44 32.37
N LEU A 366 -51.63 -21.77 33.22
CA LEU A 366 -51.17 -21.27 34.51
C LEU A 366 -51.16 -22.46 35.48
N GLY A 367 -50.00 -23.12 35.58
CA GLY A 367 -49.71 -24.09 36.65
C GLY A 367 -49.37 -23.36 37.94
N THR A 368 -50.05 -23.77 39.02
CA THR A 368 -49.83 -23.40 40.43
C THR A 368 -48.42 -23.61 40.92
#